data_AF-A0A9D9LN62-F1
#
_entry.id   AF-A0A9D9LN62-F1
#
_cell.length_a   1.000
_cell.length_b   1.000
_cell.length_c   1.000
_cell.angle_alpha   90.00
_cell.angle_beta   90.00
_cell.angle_gamma   90.00
#
_symmetry.space_group_name_H-M   'P 1'
#
loop_
_entity.id
_entity.type
_entity.pdbx_description
1 polymer ?
#
loop_
_entity_poly.entity_id
_entity_poly.type
_entity_poly.pdbx_seq_one_letter_code
_entity_poly.pdbx_strand_id
1 'polypeptide(L)'
;MSEDYGAITVRVYTAGGGLPVEGALVRITGAEEINRTEVHSRITDRDGLAETVFLPAPKRSSSNSPSPSEAPYYIYDVTVSKEGYYKRIIRGVSVFPAINSVQPVNMIPIGNGNTDSYPRGNIDITIPDNTTL
;
A
#
# COMPACT_ATOMS: atom_id res chain seq x y z
N MET A 1 -10.57 -6.80 23.45
CA MET A 1 -10.36 -5.52 22.74
C MET A 1 -11.10 -5.64 21.43
N SER A 2 -11.98 -4.71 21.07
CA SER A 2 -12.67 -4.75 19.77
C SER A 2 -12.03 -3.74 18.84
N GLU A 3 -11.50 -4.19 17.71
CA GLU A 3 -11.02 -3.35 16.63
C GLU A 3 -12.14 -3.21 15.59
N ASP A 4 -12.14 -2.11 14.83
CA ASP A 4 -12.95 -1.98 13.63
C ASP A 4 -12.12 -2.42 12.41
N TYR A 5 -12.72 -2.35 11.21
CA TYR A 5 -12.02 -2.67 9.96
C TYR A 5 -12.05 -1.49 9.01
N GLY A 6 -10.91 -1.21 8.39
CA GLY A 6 -10.82 -0.43 7.17
C GLY A 6 -10.58 -1.35 5.97
N ALA A 7 -10.42 -0.76 4.79
CA ALA A 7 -10.11 -1.49 3.58
C ALA A 7 -8.99 -0.82 2.78
N ILE A 8 -8.18 -1.64 2.09
CA ILE A 8 -7.25 -1.18 1.06
C ILE A 8 -7.61 -1.86 -0.25
N THR A 9 -7.67 -1.07 -1.32
CA THR A 9 -7.73 -1.57 -2.70
C THR A 9 -6.48 -1.11 -3.45
N VAL A 10 -5.73 -2.04 -4.02
CA VAL A 10 -4.49 -1.72 -4.75
C VAL A 10 -4.75 -1.77 -6.25
N ARG A 11 -4.44 -0.67 -6.95
CA ARG A 11 -4.54 -0.57 -8.41
C ARG A 11 -3.15 -0.47 -9.01
N VAL A 12 -2.75 -1.48 -9.76
CA VAL A 12 -1.41 -1.59 -10.34
C VAL A 12 -1.46 -1.32 -11.84
N TYR A 13 -0.60 -0.40 -12.28
CA TYR A 13 -0.49 0.02 -13.66
C TYR A 13 0.97 0.25 -14.05
N THR A 14 1.24 0.41 -15.34
CA THR A 14 2.55 0.77 -15.89
C THR A 14 2.41 1.89 -16.92
N ALA A 15 3.52 2.25 -17.59
CA ALA A 15 3.58 3.29 -18.60
C ALA A 15 2.98 4.64 -18.10
N GLY A 16 3.22 4.98 -16.83
CA GLY A 16 2.74 6.23 -16.24
C GLY A 16 1.24 6.29 -15.97
N GLY A 17 0.54 5.16 -15.93
CA GLY A 17 -0.92 5.12 -15.70
C GLY A 17 -1.71 4.51 -16.85
N GLY A 18 -1.07 4.29 -18.01
CA GLY A 18 -1.77 3.94 -19.24
C GLY A 18 -2.20 2.48 -19.38
N LEU A 19 -1.55 1.54 -18.67
CA LEU A 19 -1.80 0.11 -18.86
C LEU A 19 -1.93 -0.64 -17.53
N PRO A 20 -2.99 -1.45 -17.33
CA PRO A 20 -3.12 -2.30 -16.14
C PRO A 20 -2.04 -3.39 -16.13
N VAL A 21 -1.60 -3.78 -14.93
CA VAL A 21 -0.65 -4.87 -14.75
C VAL A 21 -1.36 -6.04 -14.07
N GLU A 22 -1.76 -7.04 -14.86
CA GLU A 22 -2.30 -8.32 -14.38
C GLU A 22 -1.22 -9.19 -13.73
N GLY A 23 -1.58 -10.04 -12.75
CA GLY A 23 -0.66 -11.02 -12.18
C GLY A 23 0.44 -10.44 -11.30
N ALA A 24 0.34 -9.20 -10.86
CA ALA A 24 1.26 -8.61 -9.90
C ALA A 24 0.89 -9.09 -8.49
N LEU A 25 1.89 -9.56 -7.74
CA LEU A 25 1.73 -9.94 -6.34
C LEU A 25 1.78 -8.68 -5.47
N VAL A 26 0.68 -8.42 -4.77
CA VAL A 26 0.52 -7.38 -3.76
C VAL A 26 0.63 -8.04 -2.38
N ARG A 27 1.52 -7.54 -1.52
CA ARG A 27 1.66 -7.94 -0.12
C ARG A 27 1.41 -6.74 0.78
N ILE A 28 0.67 -6.94 1.86
CA ILE A 28 0.38 -5.93 2.86
C ILE A 28 0.96 -6.41 4.19
N THR A 29 1.80 -5.58 4.80
CA THR A 29 2.46 -5.86 6.09
C THR A 29 2.15 -4.75 7.08
N GLY A 30 2.09 -5.06 8.38
CA GLY A 30 2.07 -4.01 9.41
C GLY A 30 3.34 -3.15 9.36
N ALA A 31 3.23 -1.86 9.70
CA ALA A 31 4.37 -0.94 9.66
C ALA A 31 5.33 -1.06 10.86
N GLU A 32 4.94 -1.74 11.93
CA GLU A 32 5.81 -1.91 13.09
C GLU A 32 7.00 -2.82 12.77
N GLU A 33 8.22 -2.31 12.99
CA GLU A 33 9.48 -2.96 12.58
C GLU A 33 9.70 -4.33 13.25
N ILE A 34 9.20 -4.49 14.49
CA ILE A 34 9.28 -5.74 15.26
C ILE A 34 8.29 -6.80 14.77
N ASN A 35 7.20 -6.38 14.11
CA ASN A 35 6.09 -7.23 13.68
C ASN A 35 5.68 -6.93 12.23
N ARG A 36 6.67 -6.78 11.33
CA ARG A 36 6.47 -6.61 9.87
C ARG A 36 5.96 -7.91 9.22
N THR A 37 4.94 -8.48 9.83
CA THR A 37 4.28 -9.73 9.47
C THR A 37 3.38 -9.45 8.28
N GLU A 38 3.38 -10.38 7.32
CA GLU A 38 2.42 -10.36 6.24
C GLU A 38 1.01 -10.52 6.82
N VAL A 39 0.20 -9.47 6.65
CA VAL A 39 -1.22 -9.46 7.03
C VAL A 39 -2.04 -10.02 5.88
N HIS A 40 -1.62 -9.74 4.63
CA HIS A 40 -2.29 -10.24 3.46
C HIS A 40 -1.45 -10.28 2.20
N SER A 41 -1.86 -11.13 1.25
CA SER A 41 -1.37 -11.12 -0.12
C SER A 41 -2.48 -11.36 -1.14
N ARG A 42 -2.39 -10.66 -2.29
CA ARG A 42 -3.33 -10.73 -3.40
C ARG A 42 -2.61 -10.63 -4.74
N ILE A 43 -3.24 -11.18 -5.78
CA ILE A 43 -2.76 -11.09 -7.16
C ILE A 43 -3.72 -10.17 -7.92
N THR A 44 -3.18 -9.27 -8.73
CA THR A 44 -4.00 -8.38 -9.56
C THR A 44 -4.67 -9.14 -10.71
N ASP A 45 -5.91 -8.77 -11.01
CA ASP A 45 -6.66 -9.27 -12.16
C ASP A 45 -6.28 -8.55 -13.48
N ARG A 46 -7.01 -8.87 -14.56
CA ARG A 46 -6.83 -8.28 -15.90
C ARG A 46 -6.95 -6.75 -15.94
N ASP A 47 -7.68 -6.16 -15.00
CA ASP A 47 -7.90 -4.72 -14.88
C ASP A 47 -6.82 -4.05 -14.00
N GLY A 48 -5.85 -4.84 -13.53
CA GLY A 48 -4.77 -4.39 -12.66
C GLY A 48 -5.23 -4.16 -11.23
N LEU A 49 -6.39 -4.68 -10.84
CA LEU A 49 -6.94 -4.52 -9.50
C LEU A 49 -6.61 -5.74 -8.64
N ALA A 50 -6.06 -5.49 -7.46
CA ALA A 50 -6.07 -6.48 -6.40
C ALA A 50 -7.41 -6.40 -5.67
N GLU A 51 -7.99 -7.55 -5.36
CA GLU A 51 -9.19 -7.65 -4.53
C GLU A 51 -9.05 -6.79 -3.26
N THR A 52 -10.12 -6.10 -2.89
CA THR A 52 -10.17 -5.28 -1.68
C THR A 52 -9.86 -6.11 -0.44
N VAL A 53 -8.91 -5.63 0.35
CA VAL A 53 -8.45 -6.28 1.58
C VAL A 53 -9.00 -5.53 2.77
N PHE A 54 -9.71 -6.24 3.66
CA PHE A 54 -10.12 -5.70 4.95
C PHE A 54 -8.99 -5.86 5.97
N LEU A 55 -8.63 -4.76 6.63
CA LEU A 55 -7.53 -4.71 7.58
C LEU A 55 -8.02 -4.17 8.92
N PRO A 56 -7.46 -4.61 10.05
CA PRO A 56 -7.73 -4.03 11.35
C PRO A 56 -7.54 -2.51 11.34
N ALA A 57 -8.36 -1.80 12.09
CA ALA A 57 -8.23 -0.37 12.33
C ALA A 57 -8.66 -0.04 13.77
N PRO A 58 -8.18 1.09 14.34
CA PRO A 58 -8.66 1.58 15.62
C PRO A 58 -10.18 1.77 15.61
N LYS A 59 -10.79 1.71 16.80
CA LYS A 59 -12.24 1.97 16.91
C LYS A 59 -12.59 3.34 16.36
N ARG A 60 -13.69 3.42 15.61
CA ARG A 60 -14.23 4.68 15.08
C ARG A 60 -14.46 5.75 16.16
N SER A 61 -14.78 5.35 17.39
CA SER A 61 -14.96 6.25 18.53
C SER A 61 -13.69 7.03 18.93
N SER A 62 -12.50 6.51 18.61
CA SER A 62 -11.21 7.17 18.89
C SER A 62 -10.90 8.30 17.90
N SER A 63 -11.62 8.39 16.76
CA SER A 63 -11.40 9.40 15.71
C SER A 63 -12.09 10.75 15.97
N ASN A 64 -12.97 10.85 16.97
CA ASN A 64 -13.79 12.05 17.24
C ASN A 64 -13.37 12.86 18.48
N SER A 65 -12.21 12.57 19.09
CA SER A 65 -11.70 13.33 20.24
C SER A 65 -10.69 14.38 19.78
N PRO A 66 -10.74 15.64 20.28
CA PRO A 66 -9.72 16.66 20.00
C PRO A 66 -8.34 16.32 20.60
N SER A 67 -8.24 15.28 21.44
CA SER A 67 -6.99 14.72 21.94
C SER A 67 -7.17 13.20 22.10
N PRO A 68 -7.08 12.42 21.01
CA PRO A 68 -7.28 10.99 21.09
C PRO A 68 -6.06 10.34 21.75
N SER A 69 -6.29 9.44 22.70
CA SER A 69 -5.24 8.67 23.39
C SER A 69 -4.57 7.61 22.48
N GLU A 70 -5.14 7.37 21.30
CA GLU A 70 -4.72 6.37 20.32
C GLU A 70 -4.88 6.96 18.92
N ALA A 71 -3.98 6.63 18.00
CA ALA A 71 -4.06 7.11 16.62
C ALA A 71 -5.40 6.68 15.99
N PRO A 72 -6.04 7.52 15.16
CA PRO A 72 -7.33 7.18 14.55
C PRO A 72 -7.23 6.24 13.33
N TYR A 73 -6.02 5.75 13.03
CA TYR A 73 -5.69 4.84 11.94
C TYR A 73 -4.56 3.89 12.34
N TYR A 74 -4.44 2.78 11.62
CA TYR A 74 -3.24 1.95 11.62
C TYR A 74 -2.44 2.18 10.34
N ILE A 75 -1.14 1.91 10.40
CA ILE A 75 -0.19 2.10 9.30
C ILE A 75 0.22 0.74 8.73
N TYR A 76 0.17 0.63 7.41
CA TYR A 76 0.58 -0.56 6.67
C TYR A 76 1.58 -0.21 5.57
N ASP A 77 2.45 -1.16 5.26
CA ASP A 77 3.30 -1.12 4.08
C ASP A 77 2.69 -2.02 2.99
N VAL A 78 2.69 -1.54 1.75
CA VAL A 78 2.22 -2.27 0.57
C VAL A 78 3.41 -2.53 -0.35
N THR A 79 3.72 -3.79 -0.59
CA THR A 79 4.75 -4.22 -1.54
C THR A 79 4.11 -4.83 -2.77
N VAL A 80 4.48 -4.35 -3.95
CA VAL A 80 4.03 -4.91 -5.23
C VAL A 80 5.23 -5.45 -6.01
N SER A 81 5.12 -6.68 -6.48
CA SER A 81 6.16 -7.37 -7.25
C SER A 81 5.59 -8.14 -8.42
N LYS A 82 6.28 -8.09 -9.56
CA LYS A 82 6.00 -8.89 -10.75
C LYS A 82 7.32 -9.11 -11.50
N GLU A 83 7.52 -10.29 -12.08
CA GLU A 83 8.68 -10.55 -12.92
C GLU A 83 8.76 -9.57 -14.09
N GLY A 84 9.96 -9.09 -14.40
CA GLY A 84 10.18 -8.06 -15.44
C GLY A 84 9.90 -6.63 -14.98
N TYR A 85 9.60 -6.39 -13.70
CA TYR A 85 9.37 -5.06 -13.14
C TYR A 85 10.19 -4.81 -11.88
N TYR A 86 10.54 -3.54 -11.63
CA TYR A 86 11.10 -3.14 -10.34
C TYR A 86 10.06 -3.32 -9.23
N LYS A 87 10.49 -3.92 -8.11
CA LYS A 87 9.66 -4.01 -6.90
C LYS A 87 9.31 -2.61 -6.41
N ARG A 88 8.03 -2.40 -6.10
CA ARG A 88 7.49 -1.16 -5.53
C ARG A 88 7.15 -1.40 -4.07
N ILE A 89 7.60 -0.51 -3.20
CA ILE A 89 7.26 -0.52 -1.77
C ILE A 89 6.62 0.83 -1.47
N ILE A 90 5.41 0.81 -0.92
CA ILE A 90 4.69 2.00 -0.46
C ILE A 90 4.60 1.88 1.05
N ARG A 91 5.28 2.78 1.75
CA ARG A 91 5.31 2.82 3.20
C ARG A 91 4.34 3.88 3.71
N GLY A 92 3.77 3.63 4.89
CA GLY A 92 2.96 4.66 5.57
C GLY A 92 1.50 4.70 5.12
N VAL A 93 0.93 3.62 4.58
CA VAL A 93 -0.46 3.62 4.14
C VAL A 93 -1.38 3.63 5.36
N SER A 94 -2.09 4.74 5.55
CA SER A 94 -3.03 4.92 6.65
C SER A 94 -4.38 4.24 6.34
N VAL A 95 -4.83 3.38 7.26
CA VAL A 95 -6.12 2.68 7.18
C VAL A 95 -7.01 3.16 8.31
N PHE A 96 -8.13 3.77 7.93
CA PHE A 96 -9.14 4.29 8.82
C PHE A 96 -10.33 3.33 8.90
N PRO A 97 -11.03 3.27 10.05
CA PRO A 97 -12.19 2.41 10.21
C PRO A 97 -13.31 2.81 9.24
N ALA A 98 -13.91 1.81 8.59
CA ALA A 98 -14.97 1.94 7.59
C ALA A 98 -14.62 2.76 6.33
N ILE A 99 -13.33 3.00 6.05
CA ILE A 99 -12.86 3.69 4.84
C ILE A 99 -12.13 2.70 3.92
N ASN A 100 -12.39 2.80 2.61
CA ASN A 100 -11.61 2.09 1.59
C ASN A 100 -10.55 3.03 0.99
N SER A 101 -9.29 2.78 1.32
CA SER A 101 -8.13 3.49 0.78
C SER A 101 -7.70 2.86 -0.54
N VAL A 102 -7.74 3.64 -1.63
CA VAL A 102 -7.28 3.19 -2.94
C VAL A 102 -5.83 3.58 -3.15
N GLN A 103 -4.94 2.59 -3.29
CA GLN A 103 -3.50 2.78 -3.46
C GLN A 103 -3.10 2.55 -4.93
N PRO A 104 -2.87 3.62 -5.71
CA PRO A 104 -2.35 3.51 -7.06
C PRO A 104 -0.84 3.17 -7.06
N VAL A 105 -0.44 2.19 -7.87
CA VAL A 105 0.95 1.73 -7.96
C VAL A 105 1.41 1.70 -9.41
N ASN A 106 2.36 2.59 -9.74
CA ASN A 106 3.06 2.56 -11.03
C ASN A 106 4.25 1.59 -10.98
N MET A 107 4.13 0.46 -11.66
CA MET A 107 5.20 -0.50 -11.88
C MET A 107 6.07 -0.06 -13.06
N ILE A 108 7.38 -0.10 -12.87
CA ILE A 108 8.36 0.29 -13.89
C ILE A 108 8.97 -1.00 -14.47
N PRO A 109 8.85 -1.24 -15.79
CA PRO A 109 9.49 -2.40 -16.42
C PRO A 109 11.00 -2.32 -16.29
N ILE A 110 11.66 -3.45 -16.05
CA ILE A 110 13.11 -3.55 -16.10
C ILE A 110 13.48 -3.60 -17.59
N GLY A 111 13.99 -2.48 -18.12
CA GLY A 111 14.42 -2.41 -19.52
C GLY A 111 15.67 -3.24 -19.78
N ASN A 112 15.75 -3.83 -20.97
CA ASN A 112 16.91 -4.62 -21.44
C ASN A 112 18.07 -3.74 -21.94
N GLY A 113 17.99 -2.41 -21.81
CA GLY A 113 18.92 -1.45 -22.44
C GLY A 113 19.15 -0.19 -21.62
N ASN A 114 20.44 0.15 -21.47
CA ASN A 114 21.06 1.36 -20.90
C ASN A 114 20.47 1.91 -19.57
N THR A 115 21.22 1.64 -18.49
CA THR A 115 20.84 1.79 -17.08
C THR A 115 21.17 3.16 -16.46
N ASP A 116 21.01 4.25 -17.21
CA ASP A 116 21.45 5.59 -16.77
C ASP A 116 20.33 6.55 -16.31
N SER A 117 19.06 6.13 -16.31
CA SER A 117 17.94 7.02 -15.93
C SER A 117 16.97 6.45 -14.90
N TYR A 118 17.18 5.22 -14.42
CA TYR A 118 16.32 4.59 -13.41
C TYR A 118 17.13 4.18 -12.18
N PRO A 119 16.62 4.40 -10.96
CA PRO A 119 17.34 4.04 -9.74
C PRO A 119 17.64 2.54 -9.74
N ARG A 120 18.91 2.20 -9.52
CA ARG A 120 19.36 0.82 -9.32
C ARG A 120 18.85 0.32 -7.97
N GLY A 121 17.62 -0.22 -7.90
CA GLY A 121 17.07 -0.81 -6.66
C GLY A 121 15.54 -0.86 -6.58
N ASN A 122 15.04 -1.35 -5.45
CA ASN A 122 13.61 -1.25 -5.09
C ASN A 122 13.21 0.23 -5.03
N ILE A 123 12.03 0.58 -5.52
CA ILE A 123 11.54 1.96 -5.43
C ILE A 123 10.65 2.06 -4.21
N ASP A 124 11.15 2.80 -3.22
CA ASP A 124 10.46 3.07 -1.98
C ASP A 124 9.72 4.41 -2.07
N ILE A 125 8.42 4.38 -1.83
CA ILE A 125 7.59 5.57 -1.68
C ILE A 125 7.21 5.67 -0.21
N THR A 126 7.73 6.68 0.48
CA THR A 126 7.26 7.03 1.81
C THR A 126 6.15 8.06 1.68
N ILE A 127 4.96 7.76 2.20
CA ILE A 127 3.90 8.75 2.36
C ILE A 127 4.30 9.63 3.57
N PRO A 128 4.54 10.94 3.40
CA PRO A 128 4.93 11.79 4.52
C PRO A 128 3.78 11.96 5.51
N ASP A 129 4.10 11.95 6.80
CA ASP A 129 3.15 12.30 7.86
C ASP A 129 2.74 13.76 7.70
N ASN A 130 1.51 14.01 7.25
CA ASN A 130 0.99 15.37 7.12
C ASN A 130 0.43 15.85 8.47
N THR A 131 1.31 16.06 9.44
CA THR A 131 0.96 16.57 10.78
C THR A 131 1.64 17.91 11.02
N THR A 132 1.05 18.99 10.49
CA THR A 132 1.26 20.34 11.05
C THR A 132 0.05 21.23 10.73
N LEU A 133 -0.71 21.59 11.78
CA LEU A 133 -1.40 22.87 11.91
C LEU A 133 -1.07 23.43 13.29
#